data_AF-A0A923CSD3-F1
#
_entry.id   AF-A0A923CSD3-F1
#
_cell.length_a   1.000
_cell.length_b   1.000
_cell.length_c   1.000
_cell.angle_alpha   90.00
_cell.angle_beta   90.00
_cell.angle_gamma   90.00
#
_symmetry.space_group_name_H-M   'P 1'
#
loop_
_entity.id
_entity.type
_entity.pdbx_description
1 polymer ?
#
loop_
_entity_poly.entity_id
_entity_poly.type
_entity_poly.pdbx_seq_one_letter_code
_entity_poly.pdbx_strand_id
1 'polypeptide(L)'
;EIDTIECWLEERMEQKFLDLGLERPIIQNWIRELNTQNRGKRIPYREMKPVLQFIQDIAGIHPTRLLKQSVKRYETGSLHTVSSQVFEDAMQVKKEIDQYLDSNQTFHKEQLLDGIYGKRAGFIPFYEIEDKLEFLREYAGQYPKKYLGRGIGYYRKKKIKHIASWRGIRIDKDCLDIIQKKPDLRLLSLPKMFMNQEVGKLLSVLKKISIQQICHDNDVEFEADILRQATLDKGCYPDPGQVLVRFDEAARYLKMKQKAFDYLVASHSNLFKKIVVRKEKGWYIPDICLAMLKKVAGFSLIKGKYDLLASRKNECCASSYRSMSRVI
;
A
#
# COMPACT_ATOMS: atom_id res chain seq x y z
N GLU A 1 25.09 25.50 24.65
CA GLU A 1 25.57 26.72 23.98
C GLU A 1 25.91 26.37 22.53
N ILE A 2 25.71 27.31 21.60
CA ILE A 2 26.18 27.15 20.21
C ILE A 2 27.68 27.41 20.28
N ASP A 3 28.50 26.43 19.86
CA ASP A 3 29.95 26.65 19.70
C ASP A 3 30.13 27.81 18.72
N THR A 4 30.57 28.94 19.25
CA THR A 4 30.92 30.14 18.49
C THR A 4 32.00 29.74 17.50
N ILE A 5 31.77 29.97 16.20
CA ILE A 5 32.79 29.76 15.18
C ILE A 5 33.94 30.73 15.48
N GLU A 6 35.18 30.25 15.40
CA GLU A 6 36.35 31.08 15.66
C GLU A 6 36.38 32.28 14.67
N CYS A 7 36.52 33.52 15.17
CA CYS A 7 36.43 34.75 14.35
C CYS A 7 37.27 34.73 13.08
N TRP A 8 38.48 34.17 13.14
CA TRP A 8 39.37 34.12 11.97
C TRP A 8 38.79 33.27 10.83
N LEU A 9 37.97 32.26 11.15
CA LEU A 9 37.30 31.41 10.17
C LEU A 9 36.09 32.12 9.55
N GLU A 10 35.37 32.92 10.35
CA GLU A 10 34.29 33.78 9.86
C GLU A 10 34.84 34.83 8.88
N GLU A 11 35.90 35.54 9.25
CA GLU A 11 36.56 36.54 8.40
C GLU A 11 37.07 35.92 7.09
N ARG A 12 37.70 34.74 7.16
CA ARG A 12 38.21 34.05 5.97
C ARG A 12 37.10 33.55 5.05
N MET A 13 35.96 33.17 5.59
CA MET A 13 34.80 32.75 4.80
C MET A 13 34.07 33.95 4.21
N GLU A 14 33.88 35.05 4.97
CA GLU A 14 33.33 36.31 4.46
C GLU A 14 34.18 36.84 3.28
N GLN A 15 35.51 36.80 3.39
CA GLN A 15 36.38 37.24 2.30
C GLN A 15 36.23 36.39 1.03
N LYS A 16 36.13 35.06 1.18
CA LYS A 16 35.88 34.15 0.05
C LYS A 16 34.54 34.39 -0.62
N PHE A 17 33.51 34.77 0.13
CA PHE A 17 32.21 35.07 -0.45
C PHE A 17 32.23 36.42 -1.17
N LEU A 18 32.92 37.42 -0.63
CA LEU A 18 33.13 38.71 -1.29
C LEU A 18 33.92 38.57 -2.60
N ASP A 19 34.98 37.76 -2.62
CA ASP A 19 35.78 37.46 -3.82
C ASP A 19 34.95 36.79 -4.94
N LEU A 20 33.85 36.14 -4.57
CA LEU A 20 32.89 35.50 -5.48
C LEU A 20 31.70 36.42 -5.84
N GLY A 21 31.73 37.69 -5.44
CA GLY A 21 30.66 38.66 -5.67
C GLY A 21 29.39 38.41 -4.85
N LEU A 22 29.47 37.62 -3.79
CA LEU A 22 28.34 37.29 -2.92
C LEU A 22 28.32 38.24 -1.72
N GLU A 23 27.47 39.26 -1.81
CA GLU A 23 27.30 40.20 -0.72
C GLU A 23 26.59 39.55 0.49
N ARG A 24 26.92 40.05 1.68
CA ARG A 24 26.33 39.63 2.97
C ARG A 24 24.80 39.47 2.97
N PRO A 25 23.99 40.36 2.38
CA PRO A 25 22.54 40.18 2.30
C PRO A 25 22.10 38.96 1.47
N ILE A 26 22.84 38.60 0.42
CA ILE A 26 22.56 37.40 -0.39
C ILE A 26 22.83 36.14 0.44
N ILE A 27 23.95 36.11 1.17
CA ILE A 27 24.29 35.01 2.09
C ILE A 27 23.23 34.87 3.18
N GLN A 28 22.78 35.98 3.77
CA GLN A 28 21.71 35.96 4.78
C GLN A 28 20.37 35.50 4.22
N ASN A 29 20.05 35.83 2.97
CA ASN A 29 18.87 35.31 2.29
C ASN A 29 19.01 33.82 2.01
N TRP A 30 20.16 33.34 1.55
CA TRP A 30 20.41 31.92 1.36
C TRP A 30 20.39 31.15 2.68
N ILE A 31 20.89 31.72 3.78
CA ILE A 31 20.76 31.11 5.11
C ILE A 31 19.28 31.06 5.52
N ARG A 32 18.50 32.12 5.25
CA ARG A 32 17.05 32.12 5.49
C ARG A 32 16.33 31.09 4.63
N GLU A 33 16.63 31.02 3.34
CA GLU A 33 16.08 30.07 2.37
C GLU A 33 16.48 28.63 2.72
N LEU A 34 17.73 28.36 3.10
CA LEU A 34 18.21 27.05 3.57
C LEU A 34 17.61 26.66 4.93
N ASN A 35 17.26 27.63 5.77
CA ASN A 35 16.56 27.36 7.03
C ASN A 35 15.05 27.17 6.83
N THR A 36 14.45 27.77 5.80
CA THR A 36 13.03 27.57 5.44
C THR A 36 12.81 26.35 4.55
N GLN A 37 13.78 25.98 3.73
CA GLN A 37 13.77 24.76 2.91
C GLN A 37 14.44 23.61 3.69
N ASN A 38 13.62 22.70 4.22
CA ASN A 38 14.03 21.35 4.60
C ASN A 38 14.93 21.15 5.84
N ARG A 39 14.60 21.78 6.97
CA ARG A 39 14.77 21.10 8.26
C ARG A 39 13.41 20.64 8.75
N GLY A 40 12.94 19.51 8.23
CA GLY A 40 11.77 18.82 8.78
C GLY A 40 11.87 18.80 10.31
N LYS A 41 10.77 19.13 10.99
CA LYS A 41 10.67 19.31 12.45
C LYS A 41 11.66 18.39 13.17
N ARG A 42 12.65 18.96 13.85
CA ARG A 42 13.64 18.17 14.60
C ARG A 42 13.11 17.98 16.01
N ILE A 43 13.06 16.73 16.46
CA ILE A 43 12.49 16.33 17.74
C ILE A 43 13.65 16.12 18.73
N PRO A 44 13.56 16.64 19.96
CA PRO A 44 14.58 16.41 20.99
C PRO A 44 14.77 14.92 21.27
N TYR A 45 16.02 14.47 21.36
CA TYR A 45 16.33 13.06 21.63
C TYR A 45 15.74 12.58 22.97
N ARG A 46 15.57 13.49 23.95
CA ARG A 46 14.93 13.19 25.23
C ARG A 46 13.52 12.60 25.07
N GLU A 47 12.76 13.08 24.09
CA GLU A 47 11.41 12.57 23.79
C GLU A 47 11.45 11.21 23.08
N MET A 48 12.50 10.96 22.28
CA MET A 48 12.68 9.70 21.57
C MET A 48 13.25 8.58 22.46
N LYS A 49 14.07 8.91 23.45
CA LYS A 49 14.74 7.96 24.35
C LYS A 49 13.79 6.92 24.99
N PRO A 50 12.64 7.27 25.59
CA PRO A 50 11.74 6.28 26.18
C PRO A 50 11.15 5.33 25.13
N VAL A 51 10.89 5.81 23.91
CA VAL A 51 10.40 4.99 22.79
C VAL A 51 11.44 3.95 22.39
N LEU A 52 12.70 4.39 22.25
CA LEU A 52 13.81 3.49 21.90
C LEU A 52 14.08 2.45 22.99
N GLN A 53 14.02 2.85 24.27
CA GLN A 53 14.21 1.94 25.39
C GLN A 53 13.11 0.87 25.41
N PHE A 54 11.85 1.27 25.23
CA PHE A 54 10.73 0.33 25.13
C PHE A 54 10.93 -0.70 24.00
N ILE A 55 11.30 -0.23 22.81
CA ILE A 55 11.54 -1.11 21.67
C ILE A 55 12.74 -2.05 21.93
N GLN A 56 13.78 -1.56 22.62
CA GLN A 56 14.92 -2.36 23.01
C GLN A 56 14.55 -3.42 24.05
N ASP A 57 13.74 -3.09 25.05
CA ASP A 57 13.41 -4.01 26.15
C ASP A 57 12.45 -5.11 25.66
N ILE A 58 11.42 -4.74 24.90
CA ILE A 58 10.40 -5.69 24.42
C ILE A 58 10.89 -6.46 23.19
N ALA A 59 11.34 -5.75 22.17
CA ALA A 59 11.72 -6.37 20.90
C ALA A 59 13.21 -6.72 20.84
N GLY A 60 14.06 -6.32 21.80
CA GLY A 60 15.50 -6.57 21.76
C GLY A 60 16.18 -5.96 20.53
N ILE A 61 15.69 -4.82 20.05
CA ILE A 61 16.21 -4.09 18.89
C ILE A 61 17.10 -2.97 19.39
N HIS A 62 18.33 -2.91 18.88
CA HIS A 62 19.28 -1.91 19.32
C HIS A 62 18.94 -0.51 18.77
N PRO A 63 18.97 0.55 19.59
CA PRO A 63 18.59 1.92 19.18
C PRO A 63 19.35 2.46 17.96
N THR A 64 20.63 2.12 17.82
CA THR A 64 21.48 2.41 16.64
C THR A 64 20.80 2.09 15.32
N ARG A 65 19.98 1.04 15.30
CA ARG A 65 19.38 0.51 14.08
C ARG A 65 18.15 1.29 13.63
N LEU A 66 17.43 1.90 14.57
CA LEU A 66 16.34 2.84 14.29
C LEU A 66 16.89 4.24 13.99
N LEU A 67 17.91 4.66 14.74
CA LEU A 67 18.52 5.98 14.59
C LEU A 67 19.42 6.12 13.35
N LYS A 68 19.93 5.00 12.83
CA LYS A 68 21.02 4.97 11.82
C LYS A 68 22.24 5.82 12.25
N GLN A 69 22.49 5.92 13.55
CA GLN A 69 23.58 6.67 14.17
C GLN A 69 24.44 5.75 15.04
N SER A 70 25.73 6.07 15.17
CA SER A 70 26.65 5.25 15.98
C SER A 70 26.23 5.21 17.46
N VAL A 71 26.51 4.06 18.09
CA VAL A 71 26.25 3.80 19.52
C VAL A 71 26.78 4.93 20.41
N LYS A 72 28.04 5.30 20.16
CA LYS A 72 28.74 6.34 20.91
C LYS A 72 27.95 7.65 20.95
N ARG A 73 27.26 8.05 19.87
CA ARG A 73 26.63 9.37 19.79
C ARG A 73 25.49 9.56 20.78
N TYR A 74 24.67 8.55 21.00
CA TYR A 74 23.52 8.69 21.90
C TYR A 74 23.82 8.21 23.32
N GLU A 75 24.82 7.33 23.52
CA GLU A 75 25.27 6.94 24.86
C GLU A 75 26.04 8.06 25.56
N THR A 76 26.87 8.82 24.82
CA THR A 76 27.59 9.98 25.37
C THR A 76 26.74 11.24 25.47
N GLY A 77 25.47 11.19 25.06
CA GLY A 77 24.56 12.34 25.08
C GLY A 77 24.79 13.39 23.99
N SER A 78 25.71 13.14 23.04
CA SER A 78 25.99 14.05 21.91
C SER A 78 24.86 14.12 20.86
N LEU A 79 23.90 13.19 20.91
CA LEU A 79 22.70 13.23 20.06
C LEU A 79 21.61 14.07 20.74
N HIS A 80 21.48 15.33 20.34
CA HIS A 80 20.50 16.25 20.92
C HIS A 80 19.14 16.23 20.22
N THR A 81 19.12 16.05 18.89
CA THR A 81 17.89 16.07 18.10
C THR A 81 17.90 15.00 17.02
N VAL A 82 16.70 14.56 16.63
CA VAL A 82 16.46 13.56 15.60
C VAL A 82 15.44 14.11 14.60
N SER A 83 15.52 13.73 13.33
CA SER A 83 14.52 14.12 12.33
C SER A 83 13.13 13.56 12.68
N SER A 84 12.06 14.31 12.41
CA SER A 84 10.68 13.81 12.59
C SER A 84 10.42 12.47 11.92
N GLN A 85 10.95 12.23 10.71
CA GLN A 85 10.76 10.95 10.02
C GLN A 85 11.21 9.75 10.87
N VAL A 86 12.42 9.81 11.42
CA VAL A 86 12.97 8.74 12.26
C VAL A 86 12.18 8.56 13.57
N PHE A 87 11.64 9.65 14.11
CA PHE A 87 10.76 9.58 15.27
C PHE A 87 9.41 8.94 14.94
N GLU A 88 8.80 9.33 13.82
CA GLU A 88 7.56 8.72 13.30
C GLU A 88 7.75 7.23 13.03
N ASP A 89 8.85 6.85 12.38
CA ASP A 89 9.22 5.45 12.13
C ASP A 89 9.35 4.67 13.45
N ALA A 90 10.03 5.23 14.46
CA ALA A 90 10.16 4.60 15.77
C ALA A 90 8.82 4.50 16.52
N MET A 91 7.97 5.53 16.42
CA MET A 91 6.62 5.52 16.99
C MET A 91 5.72 4.50 16.32
N GLN A 92 5.85 4.31 15.00
CA GLN A 92 5.14 3.27 14.27
C GLN A 92 5.57 1.88 14.77
N VAL A 93 6.88 1.64 14.92
CA VAL A 93 7.40 0.38 15.47
C VAL A 93 6.87 0.13 16.89
N LYS A 94 6.86 1.16 17.74
CA LYS A 94 6.28 1.06 19.09
C LYS A 94 4.80 0.67 19.02
N LYS A 95 4.02 1.35 18.19
CA LYS A 95 2.58 1.08 18.03
C LYS A 95 2.32 -0.35 17.55
N GLU A 96 3.14 -0.87 16.63
CA GLU A 96 3.06 -2.26 16.19
C GLU A 96 3.33 -3.23 17.35
N ILE A 97 4.37 -2.98 18.16
CA ILE A 97 4.67 -3.79 19.36
C ILE A 97 3.50 -3.76 20.35
N ASP A 98 2.96 -2.58 20.65
CA ASP A 98 1.82 -2.42 21.56
C ASP A 98 0.60 -3.21 21.08
N GLN A 99 0.25 -3.09 19.78
CA GLN A 99 -0.84 -3.88 19.18
C GLN A 99 -0.61 -5.40 19.29
N TYR A 100 0.65 -5.84 19.17
CA TYR A 100 0.98 -7.26 19.34
C TYR A 100 0.82 -7.72 20.79
N LEU A 101 1.27 -6.92 21.77
CA LEU A 101 1.10 -7.22 23.19
C LEU A 101 -0.38 -7.33 23.56
N ASP A 102 -1.23 -6.44 23.04
CA ASP A 102 -2.67 -6.48 23.26
C ASP A 102 -3.37 -7.69 22.61
N SER A 103 -2.83 -8.18 21.49
CA SER A 103 -3.45 -9.26 20.70
C SER A 103 -3.23 -10.69 21.24
N ASN A 104 -2.39 -10.88 22.27
CA ASN A 104 -1.96 -12.19 22.78
C ASN A 104 -1.44 -13.18 21.71
N GLN A 105 -1.09 -12.69 20.52
CA GLN A 105 -0.54 -13.51 19.43
C GLN A 105 0.92 -13.86 19.68
N THR A 106 1.40 -14.96 19.09
CA THR A 106 2.82 -15.30 19.08
C THR A 106 3.63 -14.21 18.39
N PHE A 107 4.39 -13.43 19.18
CA PHE A 107 5.25 -12.36 18.69
C PHE A 107 6.40 -12.92 17.84
N HIS A 108 6.25 -12.87 16.51
CA HIS A 108 7.34 -13.15 15.58
C HIS A 108 8.24 -11.92 15.49
N LYS A 109 9.18 -11.79 16.44
CA LYS A 109 10.23 -10.75 16.47
C LYS A 109 10.88 -10.57 15.09
N GLU A 110 11.07 -11.66 14.35
CA GLU A 110 11.63 -11.67 13.01
C GLU A 110 10.82 -10.87 11.99
N GLN A 111 9.50 -10.89 12.06
CA GLN A 111 8.63 -10.12 11.16
C GLN A 111 8.85 -8.61 11.34
N LEU A 112 8.99 -8.17 12.59
CA LEU A 112 9.26 -6.76 12.92
C LEU A 112 10.70 -6.37 12.54
N LEU A 113 11.67 -7.27 12.73
CA LEU A 113 13.03 -7.05 12.23
C LEU A 113 13.04 -6.94 10.70
N ASP A 114 12.38 -7.83 9.96
CA ASP A 114 12.35 -7.80 8.49
C ASP A 114 11.65 -6.54 7.95
N GLY A 115 10.67 -6.00 8.69
CA GLY A 115 10.08 -4.69 8.39
C GLY A 115 11.09 -3.53 8.52
N ILE A 116 12.02 -3.60 9.47
CA ILE A 116 13.02 -2.56 9.74
C ILE A 116 14.28 -2.71 8.88
N TYR A 117 14.80 -3.93 8.66
CA TYR A 117 16.02 -4.18 7.87
C TYR A 117 15.76 -4.43 6.39
N GLY A 118 14.51 -4.73 6.02
CA GLY A 118 14.20 -5.31 4.73
C GLY A 118 14.52 -6.81 4.68
N LYS A 119 13.87 -7.50 3.73
CA LYS A 119 14.03 -8.94 3.54
C LYS A 119 15.39 -9.27 2.93
N ARG A 120 16.04 -10.34 3.42
CA ARG A 120 17.27 -10.84 2.81
C ARG A 120 16.97 -11.47 1.44
N ALA A 121 17.59 -10.95 0.38
CA ALA A 121 17.42 -11.47 -0.98
C ALA A 121 17.80 -12.97 -1.07
N GLY A 122 16.96 -13.77 -1.74
CA GLY A 122 17.15 -15.21 -1.92
C GLY A 122 16.81 -16.08 -0.70
N PHE A 123 16.30 -15.46 0.38
CA PHE A 123 15.85 -16.17 1.57
C PHE A 123 14.40 -15.78 1.93
N ILE A 124 13.68 -16.74 2.50
CA ILE A 124 12.33 -16.56 3.02
C ILE A 124 12.38 -16.75 4.54
N PRO A 125 11.76 -15.86 5.32
CA PRO A 125 11.68 -16.01 6.77
C PRO A 125 10.89 -17.26 7.16
N PHE A 126 11.30 -17.93 8.22
CA PHE A 126 10.63 -19.16 8.66
C PHE A 126 9.16 -18.96 9.04
N TYR A 127 8.81 -17.79 9.60
CA TYR A 127 7.43 -17.51 10.00
C TYR A 127 6.45 -17.49 8.80
N GLU A 128 6.92 -17.25 7.57
CA GLU A 128 6.07 -17.24 6.36
C GLU A 128 5.73 -18.64 5.83
N ILE A 129 6.40 -19.67 6.34
CA ILE A 129 6.24 -21.07 5.89
C ILE A 129 5.83 -22.02 7.01
N GLU A 130 5.74 -21.53 8.24
CA GLU A 130 5.42 -22.36 9.41
C GLU A 130 4.03 -22.99 9.28
N ASP A 131 3.03 -22.20 8.88
CA ASP A 131 1.66 -22.66 8.61
C ASP A 131 1.60 -23.68 7.48
N LYS A 132 2.37 -23.46 6.39
CA LYS A 132 2.47 -24.39 5.25
C LYS A 132 3.08 -25.72 5.67
N LEU A 133 4.12 -25.70 6.49
CA LEU A 133 4.76 -26.92 6.97
C LEU A 133 3.88 -27.70 7.95
N GLU A 134 3.10 -27.01 8.77
CA GLU A 134 2.10 -27.63 9.64
C GLU A 134 1.01 -28.32 8.81
N PHE A 135 0.50 -27.64 7.78
CA PHE A 135 -0.44 -28.20 6.82
C PHE A 135 0.10 -29.46 6.12
N LEU A 136 1.33 -29.41 5.60
CA LEU A 136 1.95 -30.58 4.94
C LEU A 136 2.12 -31.77 5.90
N ARG A 137 2.41 -31.49 7.17
CA ARG A 137 2.53 -32.54 8.19
C ARG A 137 1.16 -33.19 8.45
N GLU A 138 0.11 -32.39 8.61
CA GLU A 138 -1.22 -32.86 8.97
C GLU A 138 -1.94 -33.57 7.81
N TYR A 139 -1.90 -33.00 6.60
CA TYR A 139 -2.72 -33.48 5.47
C TYR A 139 -1.97 -34.39 4.49
N ALA A 140 -0.63 -34.33 4.49
CA ALA A 140 0.23 -35.12 3.61
C ALA A 140 1.12 -36.14 4.34
N GLY A 141 1.17 -36.10 5.68
CA GLY A 141 2.12 -36.90 6.46
C GLY A 141 3.58 -36.53 6.20
N GLN A 142 3.86 -35.36 5.61
CA GLN A 142 5.20 -34.96 5.21
C GLN A 142 5.86 -34.15 6.33
N TYR A 143 6.94 -34.69 6.88
CA TYR A 143 7.62 -34.03 8.00
C TYR A 143 8.47 -32.84 7.55
N PRO A 144 8.53 -31.75 8.33
CA PRO A 144 9.33 -30.55 8.01
C PRO A 144 10.80 -30.83 7.72
N LYS A 145 11.38 -31.91 8.28
CA LYS A 145 12.76 -32.34 8.02
C LYS A 145 13.03 -32.58 6.53
N LYS A 146 12.04 -33.04 5.76
CA LYS A 146 12.12 -33.28 4.30
C LYS A 146 12.46 -31.99 3.54
N TYR A 147 11.91 -30.85 3.98
CA TYR A 147 12.08 -29.55 3.32
C TYR A 147 13.23 -28.74 3.91
N LEU A 148 13.35 -28.78 5.23
CA LEU A 148 14.27 -27.95 5.98
C LEU A 148 15.67 -28.60 6.13
N GLY A 149 15.79 -29.90 5.87
CA GLY A 149 16.99 -30.72 6.11
C GLY A 149 17.32 -30.92 7.60
N ARG A 150 16.60 -30.25 8.50
CA ARG A 150 16.77 -30.29 9.95
C ARG A 150 15.40 -30.35 10.63
N GLY A 151 15.36 -30.74 11.90
CA GLY A 151 14.13 -30.72 12.68
C GLY A 151 13.58 -29.30 12.85
N ILE A 152 12.25 -29.18 12.92
CA ILE A 152 11.55 -27.89 13.07
C ILE A 152 11.96 -27.15 14.36
N GLY A 153 12.40 -27.88 15.38
CA GLY A 153 12.86 -27.31 16.65
C GLY A 153 14.05 -26.34 16.50
N TYR A 154 14.92 -26.52 15.50
CA TYR A 154 16.01 -25.57 15.24
C TYR A 154 15.52 -24.19 14.77
N TYR A 155 14.37 -24.18 14.10
CA TYR A 155 13.75 -22.96 13.59
C TYR A 155 12.91 -22.29 14.66
N ARG A 156 12.09 -23.05 15.39
CA ARG A 156 11.28 -22.55 16.52
C ARG A 156 12.13 -22.03 17.68
N LYS A 157 13.23 -22.72 18.03
CA LYS A 157 14.15 -22.30 19.10
C LYS A 157 15.13 -21.19 18.66
N LYS A 158 14.80 -20.44 17.60
CA LYS A 158 15.49 -19.22 17.11
C LYS A 158 16.92 -19.38 16.60
N LYS A 159 17.44 -20.61 16.41
CA LYS A 159 18.81 -20.83 15.87
C LYS A 159 18.89 -20.57 14.36
N ILE A 160 17.82 -20.86 13.61
CA ILE A 160 17.76 -20.65 12.16
C ILE A 160 16.46 -19.93 11.82
N LYS A 161 16.55 -18.75 11.21
CA LYS A 161 15.39 -17.86 10.99
C LYS A 161 14.96 -17.74 9.53
N HIS A 162 15.80 -18.24 8.63
CA HIS A 162 15.64 -18.08 7.19
C HIS A 162 15.84 -19.41 6.49
N ILE A 163 15.11 -19.60 5.40
CA ILE A 163 15.26 -20.72 4.47
C ILE A 163 15.56 -20.18 3.08
N ALA A 164 16.25 -20.97 2.25
CA ALA A 164 16.49 -20.57 0.86
C ALA A 164 15.17 -20.51 0.08
N SER A 165 14.99 -19.51 -0.78
CA SER A 165 13.73 -19.28 -1.50
C SER A 165 13.26 -20.48 -2.33
N TRP A 166 14.19 -21.22 -2.95
CA TRP A 166 13.86 -22.42 -3.72
C TRP A 166 13.19 -23.52 -2.87
N ARG A 167 13.47 -23.58 -1.56
CA ARG A 167 12.78 -24.49 -0.64
C ARG A 167 11.35 -24.05 -0.39
N GLY A 168 11.11 -22.73 -0.27
CA GLY A 168 9.77 -22.18 -0.17
C GLY A 168 8.92 -22.51 -1.39
N ILE A 169 9.47 -22.34 -2.60
CA ILE A 169 8.79 -22.71 -3.85
C ILE A 169 8.39 -24.19 -3.87
N ARG A 170 9.28 -25.07 -3.38
CA ARG A 170 8.99 -26.51 -3.28
C ARG A 170 7.86 -26.79 -2.27
N ILE A 171 7.88 -26.14 -1.12
CA ILE A 171 6.80 -26.25 -0.11
C ILE A 171 5.47 -25.81 -0.72
N ASP A 172 5.46 -24.68 -1.42
CA ASP A 172 4.26 -24.14 -2.07
C ASP A 172 3.68 -25.10 -3.10
N LYS A 173 4.53 -25.72 -3.92
CA LYS A 173 4.13 -26.72 -4.91
C LYS A 173 3.51 -27.94 -4.25
N ASP A 174 4.15 -28.49 -3.22
CA ASP A 174 3.64 -29.67 -2.53
C ASP A 174 2.31 -29.35 -1.80
N CYS A 175 2.15 -28.14 -1.26
CA CYS A 175 0.88 -27.67 -0.70
C CYS A 175 -0.22 -27.65 -1.76
N LEU A 176 0.05 -27.04 -2.93
CA LEU A 176 -0.91 -26.97 -4.05
C LEU A 176 -1.33 -28.37 -4.53
N ASP A 177 -0.39 -29.29 -4.66
CA ASP A 177 -0.67 -30.66 -5.09
C ASP A 177 -1.66 -31.36 -4.14
N ILE A 178 -1.57 -31.12 -2.82
CA ILE A 178 -2.50 -31.69 -1.85
C ILE A 178 -3.88 -31.03 -1.94
N ILE A 179 -3.91 -29.71 -2.06
CA ILE A 179 -5.16 -28.94 -2.18
C ILE A 179 -5.94 -29.42 -3.41
N GLN A 180 -5.26 -29.66 -4.53
CA GLN A 180 -5.89 -30.18 -5.75
C GLN A 180 -6.37 -31.63 -5.60
N LYS A 181 -5.64 -32.47 -4.86
CA LYS A 181 -6.00 -33.88 -4.67
C LYS A 181 -7.12 -34.11 -3.65
N LYS A 182 -7.34 -33.16 -2.73
CA LYS A 182 -8.34 -33.26 -1.66
C LYS A 182 -9.27 -32.04 -1.71
N PRO A 183 -10.30 -32.03 -2.57
CA PRO A 183 -11.23 -30.91 -2.70
C PRO A 183 -12.11 -30.72 -1.45
N ASP A 184 -12.28 -31.75 -0.62
CA ASP A 184 -13.12 -31.70 0.59
C ASP A 184 -12.45 -31.01 1.80
N LEU A 185 -11.28 -30.43 1.61
CA LEU A 185 -10.59 -29.70 2.66
C LEU A 185 -11.37 -28.45 3.07
N ARG A 186 -11.50 -28.24 4.38
CA ARG A 186 -12.09 -27.02 4.92
C ARG A 186 -11.18 -25.83 4.57
N LEU A 187 -11.77 -24.71 4.15
CA LEU A 187 -11.01 -23.50 3.83
C LEU A 187 -10.13 -23.01 4.99
N LEU A 188 -10.61 -23.16 6.23
CA LEU A 188 -9.87 -22.79 7.45
C LEU A 188 -8.65 -23.67 7.72
N SER A 189 -8.60 -24.86 7.13
CA SER A 189 -7.46 -25.78 7.24
C SER A 189 -6.33 -25.41 6.28
N LEU A 190 -6.57 -24.52 5.31
CA LEU A 190 -5.57 -24.12 4.34
C LEU A 190 -4.58 -23.12 4.95
N PRO A 191 -3.30 -23.13 4.54
CA PRO A 191 -2.36 -22.08 4.91
C PRO A 191 -2.88 -20.71 4.47
N LYS A 192 -2.55 -19.66 5.22
CA LYS A 192 -3.18 -18.33 5.11
C LYS A 192 -3.12 -17.77 3.68
N MET A 193 -2.00 -17.98 3.01
CA MET A 193 -1.79 -17.55 1.63
C MET A 193 -2.79 -18.22 0.67
N PHE A 194 -2.97 -19.53 0.76
CA PHE A 194 -3.85 -20.29 -0.14
C PHE A 194 -5.33 -20.05 0.21
N MET A 195 -5.66 -19.96 1.49
CA MET A 195 -7.01 -19.56 1.93
C MET A 195 -7.43 -18.22 1.31
N ASN A 196 -6.56 -17.20 1.39
CA ASN A 196 -6.85 -15.89 0.80
C ASN A 196 -6.99 -15.94 -0.73
N GLN A 197 -6.24 -16.81 -1.41
CA GLN A 197 -6.38 -17.03 -2.84
C GLN A 197 -7.73 -17.65 -3.21
N GLU A 198 -8.15 -18.71 -2.50
CA GLU A 198 -9.44 -19.38 -2.75
C GLU A 198 -10.62 -18.47 -2.40
N VAL A 199 -10.57 -17.77 -1.26
CA VAL A 199 -11.57 -16.75 -0.92
C VAL A 199 -11.60 -15.65 -1.97
N GLY A 200 -10.44 -15.19 -2.46
CA GLY A 200 -10.34 -14.22 -3.54
C GLY A 200 -11.01 -14.70 -4.83
N LYS A 201 -10.85 -15.98 -5.20
CA LYS A 201 -11.53 -16.59 -6.34
C LYS A 201 -13.05 -16.63 -6.13
N LEU A 202 -13.52 -17.06 -4.97
CA LEU A 202 -14.95 -17.11 -4.64
C LEU A 202 -15.57 -15.71 -4.70
N LEU A 203 -14.94 -14.72 -4.09
CA LEU A 203 -15.37 -13.32 -4.15
C LEU A 203 -15.37 -12.79 -5.59
N SER A 204 -14.41 -13.20 -6.43
CA SER A 204 -14.39 -12.84 -7.85
C SER A 204 -15.59 -13.44 -8.61
N VAL A 205 -15.94 -14.70 -8.34
CA VAL A 205 -17.10 -15.36 -8.95
C VAL A 205 -18.40 -14.71 -8.49
N LEU A 206 -18.57 -14.50 -7.18
CA LEU A 206 -19.72 -13.80 -6.62
C LEU A 206 -19.87 -12.42 -7.24
N LYS A 207 -18.78 -11.66 -7.33
CA LYS A 207 -18.78 -10.35 -8.00
C LYS A 207 -19.26 -10.44 -9.45
N LYS A 208 -18.80 -11.45 -10.22
CA LYS A 208 -19.25 -11.66 -11.61
C LYS A 208 -20.73 -11.99 -11.68
N ILE A 209 -21.23 -12.86 -10.80
CA ILE A 209 -22.64 -13.24 -10.74
C ILE A 209 -23.49 -12.01 -10.39
N SER A 210 -23.11 -11.24 -9.37
CA SER A 210 -23.81 -10.00 -9.02
C SER A 210 -23.81 -9.00 -10.17
N ILE A 211 -22.70 -8.83 -10.89
CA ILE A 211 -22.67 -7.98 -12.10
C ILE A 211 -23.65 -8.50 -13.16
N GLN A 212 -23.69 -9.81 -13.40
CA GLN A 212 -24.62 -10.41 -14.37
C GLN A 212 -26.07 -10.22 -13.97
N GLN A 213 -26.41 -10.35 -12.69
CA GLN A 213 -27.75 -10.08 -12.16
C GLN A 213 -28.13 -8.60 -12.36
N ILE A 214 -27.26 -7.65 -11.99
CA ILE A 214 -27.51 -6.22 -12.22
C ILE A 214 -27.62 -5.88 -13.73
N CYS A 215 -26.92 -6.63 -14.60
CA CYS A 215 -27.10 -6.51 -16.05
C CYS A 215 -28.46 -7.05 -16.52
N HIS A 216 -28.99 -8.09 -15.87
CA HIS A 216 -30.24 -8.74 -16.23
C HIS A 216 -31.44 -7.93 -15.75
N ASP A 217 -31.43 -7.57 -14.46
CA ASP A 217 -32.51 -6.85 -13.80
C ASP A 217 -32.65 -5.41 -14.33
N ASN A 218 -31.55 -4.85 -14.86
CA ASN A 218 -31.48 -3.47 -15.36
C ASN A 218 -32.11 -2.45 -14.41
N ASP A 219 -31.91 -2.65 -13.11
CA ASP A 219 -32.45 -1.77 -12.08
C ASP A 219 -31.69 -0.43 -12.07
N VAL A 220 -32.23 0.51 -12.85
CA VAL A 220 -31.70 1.87 -12.97
C VAL A 220 -31.88 2.65 -11.67
N GLU A 221 -32.87 2.32 -10.84
CA GLU A 221 -33.12 3.01 -9.57
C GLU A 221 -32.06 2.63 -8.54
N PHE A 222 -31.76 1.33 -8.42
CA PHE A 222 -30.66 0.85 -7.58
C PHE A 222 -29.31 1.47 -7.97
N GLU A 223 -29.01 1.54 -9.27
CA GLU A 223 -27.80 2.21 -9.75
C GLU A 223 -27.80 3.72 -9.43
N ALA A 224 -28.94 4.39 -9.66
CA ALA A 224 -29.08 5.81 -9.40
C ALA A 224 -28.93 6.12 -7.91
N ASP A 225 -29.42 5.26 -7.01
CA ASP A 225 -29.31 5.47 -5.57
C ASP A 225 -27.87 5.33 -5.06
N ILE A 226 -27.12 4.33 -5.56
CA ILE A 226 -25.67 4.21 -5.26
C ILE A 226 -24.91 5.44 -5.78
N LEU A 227 -25.21 5.89 -7.01
CA LEU A 227 -24.57 7.07 -7.59
C LEU A 227 -25.00 8.35 -6.85
N ARG A 228 -26.24 8.45 -6.39
CA ARG A 228 -26.74 9.58 -5.59
C ARG A 228 -26.01 9.69 -4.27
N GLN A 229 -25.77 8.59 -3.57
CA GLN A 229 -24.98 8.60 -2.33
C GLN A 229 -23.59 9.21 -2.52
N ALA A 230 -22.95 8.99 -3.68
CA ALA A 230 -21.67 9.60 -4.00
C ALA A 230 -21.73 11.10 -4.29
N THR A 231 -22.92 11.65 -4.55
CA THR A 231 -23.14 13.01 -5.04
C THR A 231 -23.90 13.91 -4.06
N LEU A 232 -24.59 13.31 -3.09
CA LEU A 232 -25.36 13.99 -2.04
C LEU A 232 -24.49 14.40 -0.84
N ASP A 233 -23.33 13.77 -0.65
CA ASP A 233 -22.42 14.16 0.43
C ASP A 233 -21.78 15.52 0.09
N LYS A 234 -22.07 16.52 0.92
CA LYS A 234 -21.89 17.95 0.69
C LYS A 234 -20.46 18.27 0.23
N GLY A 235 -20.28 18.63 -1.04
CA GLY A 235 -18.98 19.03 -1.60
C GLY A 235 -18.84 18.91 -3.11
N CYS A 236 -19.77 18.22 -3.77
CA CYS A 236 -19.75 18.00 -5.22
C CYS A 236 -20.21 19.18 -6.11
N TYR A 237 -20.55 20.32 -5.49
CA TYR A 237 -20.94 21.52 -6.23
C TYR A 237 -19.70 22.32 -6.63
N PRO A 238 -19.71 22.93 -7.84
CA PRO A 238 -18.56 23.64 -8.35
C PRO A 238 -18.24 24.88 -7.52
N ASP A 239 -17.18 24.78 -6.72
CA ASP A 239 -16.56 25.89 -5.99
C ASP A 239 -15.35 26.40 -6.80
N PRO A 240 -15.04 27.71 -6.84
CA PRO A 240 -14.01 28.27 -7.73
C PRO A 240 -12.58 27.70 -7.51
N GLY A 241 -12.31 27.13 -6.34
CA GLY A 241 -11.03 26.52 -5.98
C GLY A 241 -10.90 25.01 -6.24
N GLN A 242 -11.93 24.36 -6.79
CA GLN A 242 -11.91 22.90 -6.99
C GLN A 242 -11.10 22.47 -8.22
N VAL A 243 -10.38 21.36 -8.07
CA VAL A 243 -9.68 20.71 -9.17
C VAL A 243 -10.71 20.04 -10.08
N LEU A 244 -10.76 20.45 -11.33
CA LEU A 244 -11.68 19.92 -12.32
C LEU A 244 -10.96 18.94 -13.25
N VAL A 245 -11.53 17.74 -13.39
CA VAL A 245 -11.04 16.71 -14.29
C VAL A 245 -11.83 16.76 -15.60
N ARG A 246 -11.15 16.70 -16.74
CA ARG A 246 -11.82 16.61 -18.04
C ARG A 246 -12.60 15.30 -18.16
N PHE A 247 -13.71 15.32 -18.90
CA PHE A 247 -14.51 14.14 -19.18
C PHE A 247 -13.70 12.96 -19.76
N ASP A 248 -12.74 13.25 -20.64
CA ASP A 248 -11.86 12.26 -21.27
C ASP A 248 -10.86 11.61 -20.27
N GLU A 249 -10.60 12.29 -19.16
CA GLU A 249 -9.68 11.83 -18.11
C GLU A 249 -10.42 11.18 -16.93
N ALA A 250 -11.72 11.47 -16.78
CA ALA A 250 -12.56 10.93 -15.73
C ALA A 250 -12.64 9.39 -15.80
N ALA A 251 -12.71 8.81 -16.99
CA ALA A 251 -12.68 7.35 -17.16
C ALA A 251 -11.36 6.74 -16.65
N ARG A 252 -10.22 7.39 -16.92
CA ARG A 252 -8.90 6.97 -16.42
C ARG A 252 -8.83 7.08 -14.90
N TYR A 253 -9.36 8.17 -14.34
CA TYR A 253 -9.44 8.38 -12.89
C TYR A 253 -10.22 7.25 -12.18
N LEU A 254 -11.36 6.85 -12.76
CA LEU A 254 -12.19 5.74 -12.27
C LEU A 254 -11.64 4.36 -12.65
N LYS A 255 -10.50 4.31 -13.36
CA LYS A 255 -9.84 3.10 -13.89
C LYS A 255 -10.77 2.24 -14.74
N MET A 256 -11.65 2.85 -15.53
CA MET A 256 -12.63 2.17 -16.38
C MET A 256 -12.36 2.46 -17.86
N LYS A 257 -12.91 1.65 -18.77
CA LYS A 257 -12.78 1.93 -20.21
C LYS A 257 -13.57 3.18 -20.57
N GLN A 258 -13.07 4.01 -21.50
CA GLN A 258 -13.76 5.23 -21.94
C GLN A 258 -15.21 4.94 -22.37
N LYS A 259 -15.39 3.93 -23.23
CA LYS A 259 -16.73 3.51 -23.66
C LYS A 259 -17.65 3.10 -22.51
N ALA A 260 -17.12 2.47 -21.46
CA ALA A 260 -17.90 2.08 -20.28
C ALA A 260 -18.37 3.32 -19.49
N PHE A 261 -17.49 4.31 -19.37
CA PHE A 261 -17.83 5.59 -18.76
C PHE A 261 -18.89 6.35 -19.58
N ASP A 262 -18.78 6.36 -20.91
CA ASP A 262 -19.78 7.00 -21.77
C ASP A 262 -21.16 6.37 -21.60
N TYR A 263 -21.23 5.02 -21.50
CA TYR A 263 -22.50 4.33 -21.21
C TYR A 263 -23.05 4.66 -19.81
N LEU A 264 -22.19 4.71 -18.79
CA LEU A 264 -22.60 5.11 -17.44
C LEU A 264 -23.24 6.50 -17.43
N VAL A 265 -22.60 7.45 -18.11
CA VAL A 265 -23.07 8.84 -18.22
C VAL A 265 -24.37 8.92 -19.01
N ALA A 266 -24.49 8.16 -20.10
CA ALA A 266 -25.70 8.13 -20.91
C ALA A 266 -26.90 7.58 -20.12
N SER A 267 -26.73 6.46 -19.41
CA SER A 267 -27.78 5.85 -18.58
C SER A 267 -28.19 6.75 -17.41
N HIS A 268 -27.25 7.50 -16.83
CA HIS A 268 -27.47 8.34 -15.64
C HIS A 268 -27.34 9.84 -15.92
N SER A 269 -27.77 10.25 -17.12
CA SER A 269 -27.59 11.62 -17.62
C SER A 269 -28.14 12.70 -16.68
N ASN A 270 -29.24 12.41 -15.98
CA ASN A 270 -29.87 13.32 -15.02
C ASN A 270 -29.01 13.60 -13.78
N LEU A 271 -28.18 12.65 -13.35
CA LEU A 271 -27.24 12.82 -12.24
C LEU A 271 -26.01 13.59 -12.70
N PHE A 272 -25.40 13.18 -13.82
CA PHE A 272 -24.21 13.84 -14.34
C PHE A 272 -24.50 15.30 -14.72
N LYS A 273 -25.64 15.62 -15.34
CA LYS A 273 -26.04 17.02 -15.64
C LYS A 273 -25.98 17.97 -14.44
N LYS A 274 -26.17 17.47 -13.22
CA LYS A 274 -26.10 18.29 -11.99
C LYS A 274 -24.66 18.54 -11.50
N ILE A 275 -23.71 17.73 -11.96
CA ILE A 275 -22.33 17.69 -11.45
C ILE A 275 -21.34 18.23 -12.49
N VAL A 276 -21.65 18.08 -13.79
CA VAL A 276 -20.75 18.52 -14.86
C VAL A 276 -20.75 20.05 -14.97
N VAL A 277 -19.54 20.62 -15.05
CA VAL A 277 -19.31 22.03 -15.35
C VAL A 277 -18.87 22.17 -16.80
N ARG A 278 -19.51 23.08 -17.55
CA ARG A 278 -19.07 23.44 -18.89
C ARG A 278 -18.03 24.56 -18.81
N LYS A 279 -16.86 24.35 -19.40
CA LYS A 279 -15.84 25.38 -19.65
C LYS A 279 -15.53 25.47 -21.15
N GLU A 280 -14.77 26.47 -21.56
CA GLU A 280 -14.47 26.75 -22.98
C GLU A 280 -13.94 25.55 -23.76
N LYS A 281 -13.17 24.66 -23.11
CA LYS A 281 -12.54 23.48 -23.73
C LYS A 281 -13.29 22.16 -23.51
N GLY A 282 -14.54 22.21 -23.04
CA GLY A 282 -15.40 21.02 -22.94
C GLY A 282 -16.08 20.84 -21.57
N TRP A 283 -16.42 19.59 -21.27
CA TRP A 283 -17.13 19.19 -20.07
C TRP A 283 -16.16 18.69 -18.99
N TYR A 284 -16.38 19.12 -17.75
CA TYR A 284 -15.52 18.83 -16.61
C TYR A 284 -16.31 18.30 -15.42
N ILE A 285 -15.70 17.41 -14.64
CA ILE A 285 -16.25 16.87 -13.40
C ILE A 285 -15.30 17.24 -12.25
N PRO A 286 -15.78 17.74 -11.11
CA PRO A 286 -14.96 17.91 -9.92
C PRO A 286 -14.28 16.61 -9.48
N ASP A 287 -12.97 16.66 -9.19
CA ASP A 287 -12.19 15.49 -8.78
C ASP A 287 -12.74 14.85 -7.48
N ILE A 288 -13.27 15.67 -6.57
CA ILE A 288 -13.94 15.25 -5.33
C ILE A 288 -15.07 14.27 -5.64
N CYS A 289 -15.88 14.52 -6.66
CA CYS A 289 -16.99 13.62 -7.03
C CYS A 289 -16.48 12.28 -7.57
N LEU A 290 -15.39 12.29 -8.34
CA LEU A 290 -14.76 11.07 -8.83
C LEU A 290 -14.11 10.28 -7.68
N ALA A 291 -13.52 10.98 -6.71
CA ALA A 291 -12.95 10.39 -5.51
C ALA A 291 -14.02 9.78 -4.60
N MET A 292 -15.17 10.44 -4.45
CA MET A 292 -16.32 9.94 -3.70
C MET A 292 -16.93 8.71 -4.37
N LEU A 293 -17.17 8.75 -5.69
CA LEU A 293 -17.65 7.60 -6.47
C LEU A 293 -16.77 6.37 -6.27
N LYS A 294 -15.46 6.54 -6.23
CA LYS A 294 -14.52 5.45 -5.99
C LYS A 294 -14.62 4.85 -4.57
N LYS A 295 -15.05 5.63 -3.59
CA LYS A 295 -15.17 5.22 -2.18
C LYS A 295 -16.54 4.59 -1.87
N VAL A 296 -17.58 4.90 -2.64
CA VAL A 296 -18.94 4.38 -2.38
C VAL A 296 -19.00 2.85 -2.52
N ALA A 297 -19.60 2.22 -1.52
CA ALA A 297 -19.88 0.79 -1.52
C ALA A 297 -20.83 0.46 -2.69
N GLY A 298 -20.46 -0.54 -3.50
CA GLY A 298 -21.27 -0.96 -4.66
C GLY A 298 -20.89 -0.32 -6.00
N PHE A 299 -20.15 0.81 -6.04
CA PHE A 299 -19.69 1.39 -7.31
C PHE A 299 -18.83 0.40 -8.12
N SER A 300 -18.09 -0.49 -7.45
CA SER A 300 -17.29 -1.51 -8.11
C SER A 300 -18.11 -2.54 -8.91
N LEU A 301 -19.40 -2.70 -8.59
CA LEU A 301 -20.37 -3.54 -9.32
C LEU A 301 -20.94 -2.78 -10.52
N ILE A 302 -21.33 -1.52 -10.32
CA ILE A 302 -21.81 -0.62 -11.40
C ILE A 302 -20.73 -0.49 -12.48
N LYS A 303 -19.50 -0.16 -12.07
CA LYS A 303 -18.35 -0.15 -12.98
C LYS A 303 -18.22 -1.48 -13.73
N GLY A 304 -18.36 -2.59 -13.02
CA GLY A 304 -18.30 -3.93 -13.61
C GLY A 304 -19.36 -4.17 -14.69
N LYS A 305 -20.61 -3.73 -14.47
CA LYS A 305 -21.70 -3.76 -15.46
C LYS A 305 -21.29 -3.04 -16.74
N TYR A 306 -20.89 -1.77 -16.63
CA TYR A 306 -20.59 -0.96 -17.80
C TYR A 306 -19.30 -1.40 -18.52
N ASP A 307 -18.29 -1.89 -17.80
CA ASP A 307 -17.10 -2.50 -18.40
C ASP A 307 -17.45 -3.79 -19.16
N LEU A 308 -18.40 -4.59 -18.66
CA LEU A 308 -18.89 -5.80 -19.33
C LEU A 308 -19.73 -5.45 -20.58
N LEU A 309 -20.63 -4.46 -20.49
CA LEU A 309 -21.40 -3.96 -21.65
C LEU A 309 -20.48 -3.40 -22.74
N ALA A 310 -19.46 -2.62 -22.36
CA ALA A 310 -18.47 -2.10 -23.29
C ALA A 310 -17.64 -3.20 -23.96
N SER A 311 -17.47 -4.36 -23.31
CA SER A 311 -16.69 -5.49 -23.83
C SER A 311 -17.52 -6.41 -24.75
N ARG A 312 -18.80 -6.70 -24.43
CA ARG A 312 -19.69 -7.54 -25.25
C ARG A 312 -19.91 -7.00 -26.67
N LYS A 313 -19.92 -5.68 -26.85
CA LYS A 313 -20.13 -5.06 -28.17
C LYS A 313 -18.89 -5.14 -29.08
N ASN A 314 -17.68 -5.20 -28.50
CA ASN A 314 -16.46 -5.45 -29.27
C ASN A 314 -16.38 -6.90 -29.75
N GLU A 315 -16.97 -7.86 -29.03
CA GLU A 315 -17.07 -9.26 -29.47
C GLU A 315 -18.07 -9.44 -30.63
N CYS A 316 -19.17 -8.68 -30.66
CA CYS A 316 -20.08 -8.68 -31.82
C CYS A 316 -19.42 -8.11 -33.10
N CYS A 317 -18.57 -7.08 -32.99
CA CYS A 317 -17.82 -6.57 -34.16
C CYS A 317 -16.57 -7.40 -34.51
N ALA A 318 -16.00 -8.18 -33.61
CA ALA A 318 -14.87 -9.08 -33.92
C ALA A 318 -15.34 -10.45 -34.47
N SER A 319 -16.56 -10.88 -34.10
CA SER A 319 -17.22 -12.09 -34.61
C SER A 319 -17.65 -11.96 -36.08
N SER A 320 -18.00 -10.76 -36.53
CA SER A 320 -18.43 -10.53 -37.92
C SER A 320 -17.30 -10.57 -38.95
N TYR A 321 -16.03 -10.45 -38.54
CA TYR A 321 -14.87 -10.53 -39.44
C TYR A 321 -14.17 -11.90 -39.46
N ARG A 322 -14.50 -12.83 -38.55
CA ARG A 322 -13.99 -14.23 -38.62
C ARG A 322 -14.93 -15.19 -39.36
N SER A 323 -16.14 -14.75 -39.68
CA SER A 323 -17.13 -15.57 -40.39
C SER A 323 -17.19 -15.29 -41.91
N MET A 324 -16.43 -14.32 -42.43
CA MET A 324 -16.33 -14.04 -43.88
C MET A 324 -14.99 -14.43 -44.53
N SER A 325 -14.03 -15.02 -43.78
CA SER A 325 -12.76 -15.50 -44.34
C SER A 325 -12.67 -17.04 -44.45
N ARG A 326 -13.82 -17.73 -44.42
CA ARG A 326 -13.92 -19.19 -44.67
C ARG A 326 -14.88 -19.56 -45.79
N VAL A 327 -15.24 -18.59 -46.64
CA VAL A 327 -15.90 -18.85 -47.92
C VAL A 327 -15.30 -17.90 -48.96
N ILE A 328 -14.06 -18.20 -49.38
CA ILE A 328 -13.58 -18.21 -50.78
C ILE A 328 -12.51 -19.30 -50.85
#